data_AF-A0A0N0KXV8-F1
#
_entry.id   AF-A0A0N0KXV8-F1
#
_cell.length_a   1.000
_cell.length_b   1.000
_cell.length_c   1.000
_cell.angle_alpha   90.00
_cell.angle_beta   90.00
_cell.angle_gamma   90.00
#
_symmetry.space_group_name_H-M   'P 1'
#
loop_
_entity.id
_entity.type
_entity.pdbx_description
1 polymer ?
#
loop_
_entity_poly.entity_id
_entity_poly.type
_entity_poly.pdbx_seq_one_letter_code
_entity_poly.pdbx_strand_id
1 'polypeptide(L)'
;MRAGTVTYRKTLAGVVAVLSDVDPLGLEPGSPDGAPSDEYEMEAVDLVRILLKAGAVTTLDVEAVWMRWFSESLVLRLGPPRMAQLIDRLNELVDDAR
;
A
#
# COMPACT_ATOMS: atom_id res chain seq x y z
N MET A 1 -23.24 -11.02 -3.47
CA MET A 1 -21.75 -10.96 -3.58
C MET A 1 -21.16 -11.64 -2.36
N ARG A 2 -20.09 -12.44 -2.49
CA ARG A 2 -19.47 -13.15 -1.35
C ARG A 2 -18.73 -12.13 -0.47
N ALA A 3 -18.84 -12.25 0.86
CA ALA A 3 -18.23 -11.32 1.82
C ALA A 3 -16.74 -11.05 1.55
N GLY A 4 -15.98 -12.09 1.18
CA GLY A 4 -14.55 -11.96 0.86
C GLY A 4 -14.23 -11.07 -0.35
N THR A 5 -15.13 -10.94 -1.34
CA THR A 5 -14.92 -10.05 -2.49
C THR A 5 -15.12 -8.57 -2.10
N VAL A 6 -15.99 -8.30 -1.12
CA VAL A 6 -16.22 -6.94 -0.61
C VAL A 6 -15.04 -6.49 0.23
N THR A 7 -14.57 -7.35 1.14
CA THR A 7 -13.37 -7.09 1.95
C THR A 7 -12.16 -6.81 1.07
N TYR A 8 -11.91 -7.66 0.06
CA TYR A 8 -10.78 -7.45 -0.87
C TYR A 8 -10.81 -6.08 -1.54
N ARG A 9 -11.95 -5.66 -2.10
CA ARG A 9 -12.06 -4.36 -2.78
C ARG A 9 -11.88 -3.19 -1.81
N LYS A 10 -12.46 -3.28 -0.61
CA LYS A 10 -12.30 -2.24 0.43
C LYS A 10 -10.82 -2.11 0.82
N THR A 11 -10.15 -3.22 1.11
CA THR A 11 -8.73 -3.22 1.47
C THR A 11 -7.86 -2.71 0.32
N LEU A 12 -8.14 -3.12 -0.92
CA LEU A 12 -7.39 -2.63 -2.09
C LEU A 12 -7.51 -1.11 -2.27
N ALA A 13 -8.72 -0.57 -2.23
CA ALA A 13 -8.92 0.88 -2.31
C ALA A 13 -8.21 1.62 -1.17
N GLY A 14 -8.23 1.07 0.04
CA GLY A 14 -7.49 1.62 1.18
C GLY A 14 -5.98 1.62 0.99
N VAL A 15 -5.40 0.52 0.49
CA VAL A 15 -3.95 0.42 0.23
C VAL A 15 -3.54 1.40 -0.86
N VAL A 16 -4.29 1.49 -1.97
CA VAL A 16 -4.00 2.48 -3.04
C VAL A 16 -4.05 3.91 -2.49
N ALA A 17 -5.04 4.24 -1.66
CA ALA A 17 -5.13 5.56 -1.05
C ALA A 17 -3.94 5.87 -0.14
N VAL A 18 -3.49 4.91 0.68
CA VAL A 18 -2.31 5.08 1.55
C VAL A 18 -1.03 5.28 0.72
N LEU A 19 -0.81 4.47 -0.32
CA LEU A 19 0.36 4.61 -1.19
C LEU A 19 0.35 5.93 -1.96
N SER A 20 -0.82 6.35 -2.44
CA SER A 20 -0.98 7.61 -3.18
C SER A 20 -0.75 8.84 -2.30
N ASP A 21 -1.12 8.78 -1.01
CA ASP A 21 -0.88 9.88 -0.07
C ASP A 21 0.58 9.96 0.39
N VAL A 22 1.25 8.81 0.56
CA VAL A 22 2.70 8.79 0.85
C VAL A 22 3.51 9.23 -0.38
N ASP A 23 3.02 8.88 -1.56
CA ASP A 23 3.59 9.13 -2.88
C ASP A 23 5.11 8.93 -2.94
N PRO A 24 5.62 7.69 -2.78
CA PRO A 24 7.07 7.48 -2.70
C PRO A 24 7.82 7.94 -3.95
N LEU A 25 7.17 7.94 -5.13
CA LEU A 25 7.78 8.34 -6.39
C LEU A 25 7.57 9.83 -6.74
N GLY A 26 6.74 10.57 -5.99
CA GLY A 26 6.47 11.98 -6.26
C GLY A 26 5.67 12.18 -7.56
N LEU A 27 4.71 11.29 -7.83
CA LEU A 27 3.91 11.27 -9.05
C LEU A 27 2.64 12.11 -8.94
N GLU A 28 2.33 12.63 -7.76
CA GLU A 28 1.13 13.39 -7.43
C GLU A 28 -0.18 12.69 -7.90
N PRO A 29 -0.45 11.42 -7.52
CA PRO A 29 -1.60 10.69 -8.04
C PRO A 29 -2.94 11.42 -7.83
N GLY A 30 -3.73 11.55 -8.91
CA GLY A 30 -5.03 12.22 -8.90
C GLY A 30 -4.98 13.76 -8.98
N SER A 31 -3.78 14.34 -9.04
CA SER A 31 -3.56 15.75 -9.43
C SER A 31 -3.94 15.98 -10.89
N PRO A 32 -4.39 17.18 -11.29
CA PRO A 32 -4.68 17.50 -12.70
C PRO A 32 -3.51 17.24 -13.67
N ASP A 33 -2.28 17.42 -13.20
CA ASP A 33 -1.04 17.23 -13.97
C ASP A 33 -0.23 15.99 -13.50
N GLY A 34 -0.76 15.24 -12.54
CA GLY A 34 -0.09 14.08 -11.95
C GLY A 34 -0.46 12.76 -12.61
N ALA A 35 0.05 11.68 -12.03
CA ALA A 35 -0.31 10.33 -12.43
C ALA A 35 -1.80 10.01 -12.16
N PRO A 36 -2.37 8.98 -12.80
CA PRO A 36 -3.68 8.45 -12.45
C PRO A 36 -3.82 8.14 -10.96
N SER A 37 -5.03 8.28 -10.42
CA SER A 37 -5.30 8.03 -8.99
C SER A 37 -5.07 6.58 -8.54
N ASP A 38 -4.97 5.66 -9.49
CA ASP A 38 -4.75 4.23 -9.32
C ASP A 38 -3.31 3.80 -9.65
N GLU A 39 -2.37 4.74 -9.77
CA GLU A 39 -0.98 4.48 -10.18
C GLU A 39 -0.31 3.33 -9.43
N TYR A 40 -0.56 3.22 -8.12
CA TYR A 40 0.03 2.19 -7.25
C TYR A 40 -0.83 0.91 -7.11
N GLU A 41 -1.83 0.69 -7.97
CA GLU A 41 -2.76 -0.44 -7.83
C GLU A 41 -2.06 -1.79 -7.95
N MET A 42 -1.05 -1.90 -8.81
CA MET A 42 -0.36 -3.17 -9.05
C MET A 42 0.42 -3.66 -7.82
N GLU A 43 1.11 -2.75 -7.13
CA GLU A 43 1.79 -2.98 -5.87
C GLU A 43 0.78 -3.27 -4.75
N ALA A 44 -0.30 -2.48 -4.73
CA ALA A 44 -1.35 -2.60 -3.74
C ALA A 44 -1.99 -3.99 -3.74
N VAL A 45 -2.19 -4.60 -4.92
CA VAL A 45 -2.70 -5.98 -5.03
C VAL A 45 -1.85 -6.97 -4.23
N ASP A 46 -0.53 -6.84 -4.25
CA ASP A 46 0.34 -7.76 -3.52
C ASP A 46 0.36 -7.49 -2.02
N LEU A 47 0.28 -6.23 -1.60
CA LEU A 47 0.13 -5.86 -0.19
C LEU A 47 -1.20 -6.35 0.39
N VAL A 48 -2.30 -6.22 -0.35
CA VAL A 48 -3.63 -6.73 0.04
C VAL A 48 -3.60 -8.23 0.26
N ARG A 49 -2.90 -8.98 -0.61
CA ARG A 49 -2.74 -10.44 -0.45
C ARG A 49 -2.06 -10.80 0.87
N ILE A 50 -1.03 -10.03 1.25
CA ILE A 50 -0.32 -10.24 2.52
C ILE A 50 -1.22 -9.86 3.69
N LEU A 51 -1.80 -8.66 3.68
CA LEU A 51 -2.71 -8.15 4.71
C LEU A 51 -3.87 -9.10 4.99
N LEU A 52 -4.56 -9.59 3.97
CA LEU A 52 -5.72 -10.48 4.16
C LEU A 52 -5.33 -11.90 4.58
N LYS A 53 -4.11 -12.35 4.27
CA LYS A 53 -3.63 -13.69 4.63
C LYS A 53 -3.00 -13.72 6.02
N ALA A 54 -2.17 -12.74 6.34
CA ALA A 54 -1.37 -12.68 7.57
C ALA A 54 -2.00 -11.80 8.65
N GLY A 55 -2.93 -10.91 8.29
CA GLY A 55 -3.55 -9.95 9.20
C GLY A 55 -2.69 -8.73 9.52
N ALA A 56 -1.48 -8.64 8.96
CA ALA A 56 -0.57 -7.51 9.08
C ALA A 56 0.53 -7.59 8.01
N VAL A 57 1.23 -6.49 7.79
CA VAL A 57 2.49 -6.38 7.03
C VAL A 57 3.59 -5.86 7.94
N THR A 58 4.83 -6.30 7.68
CA THR A 58 6.05 -5.77 8.29
C THR A 58 6.78 -4.83 7.33
N THR A 59 7.77 -4.10 7.84
CA THR A 59 8.71 -3.32 6.99
C THR A 59 9.33 -4.18 5.90
N LEU A 60 9.70 -5.43 6.21
CA LEU A 60 10.32 -6.34 5.24
C LEU A 60 9.35 -6.77 4.14
N ASP A 61 8.07 -6.99 4.48
CA ASP A 61 7.06 -7.35 3.49
C ASP A 61 6.84 -6.22 2.48
N VAL A 62 6.69 -4.99 2.99
CA VAL A 62 6.47 -3.81 2.14
C VAL A 62 7.72 -3.48 1.32
N GLU A 63 8.91 -3.54 1.92
CA GLU A 63 10.17 -3.39 1.20
C GLU A 63 10.32 -4.44 0.09
N ALA A 64 9.98 -5.69 0.35
CA ALA A 64 10.09 -6.77 -0.64
C ALA A 64 9.11 -6.60 -1.81
N VAL A 65 7.87 -6.16 -1.54
CA VAL A 65 6.92 -5.82 -2.61
C VAL A 65 7.46 -4.65 -3.43
N TRP A 66 7.91 -3.58 -2.78
CA TRP A 66 8.44 -2.41 -3.46
C TRP A 66 9.65 -2.73 -4.34
N MET A 67 10.62 -3.46 -3.78
CA MET A 67 11.82 -3.90 -4.50
C MET A 67 11.47 -4.73 -5.74
N ARG A 68 10.42 -5.56 -5.70
CA ARG A 68 9.99 -6.34 -6.86
C ARG A 68 9.50 -5.47 -8.02
N TRP A 69 8.77 -4.39 -7.72
CA TRP A 69 8.16 -3.52 -8.72
C TRP A 69 9.13 -2.46 -9.25
N PHE A 70 9.92 -1.86 -8.37
CA PHE A 70 10.75 -0.71 -8.72
C PHE A 70 12.26 -0.99 -8.70
N SER A 71 12.70 -2.15 -8.23
CA SER A 71 14.14 -2.46 -8.05
C SER A 71 14.89 -1.41 -7.20
N GLU A 72 14.16 -0.75 -6.30
CA GLU A 72 14.66 0.28 -5.39
C GLU A 72 14.32 -0.06 -3.94
N SER A 73 15.09 0.47 -3.00
CA SER A 73 14.77 0.35 -1.57
C SER A 73 13.81 1.46 -1.14
N LEU A 74 12.62 1.06 -0.66
CA LEU A 74 11.64 2.01 -0.14
C LEU A 74 12.10 2.60 1.19
N VAL A 75 12.74 1.78 2.02
CA VAL A 75 13.33 2.23 3.29
C VAL A 75 14.36 3.34 3.07
N LEU A 76 15.24 3.19 2.06
CA LEU A 76 16.22 4.24 1.74
C LEU A 76 15.56 5.50 1.16
N ARG A 77 14.49 5.35 0.39
CA ARG A 77 13.75 6.44 -0.24
C ARG A 77 12.93 7.27 0.75
N LEU A 78 12.19 6.61 1.64
CA LEU A 78 11.31 7.28 2.62
C LEU A 78 12.02 7.64 3.93
N GLY A 79 13.04 6.86 4.29
CA GLY A 79 13.65 6.90 5.60
C GLY A 79 12.84 6.13 6.67
N PRO A 80 13.47 5.71 7.78
CA PRO A 80 12.82 4.85 8.78
C PRO A 80 11.53 5.41 9.40
N PRO A 81 11.41 6.71 9.74
CA PRO A 81 10.19 7.23 10.37
C PRO A 81 8.97 7.19 9.45
N ARG A 82 9.14 7.59 8.18
CA ARG A 82 8.04 7.57 7.20
C ARG A 82 7.68 6.13 6.81
N MET A 83 8.67 5.23 6.77
CA MET A 83 8.41 3.82 6.56
C MET A 83 7.58 3.22 7.71
N ALA A 84 7.90 3.53 8.97
CA ALA A 84 7.10 3.08 10.11
C ALA A 84 5.65 3.56 10.04
N GLN A 85 5.44 4.86 9.73
CA GLN A 85 4.10 5.43 9.54
C GLN A 85 3.32 4.76 8.40
N LEU A 86 4.00 4.42 7.29
CA LEU A 86 3.39 3.67 6.20
C LEU A 86 2.92 2.29 6.69
N ILE A 87 3.74 1.56 7.44
CA ILE A 87 3.37 0.25 7.99
C ILE A 87 2.17 0.34 8.92
N ASP A 88 2.16 1.31 9.83
CA ASP A 88 1.05 1.50 10.78
C ASP A 88 -0.27 1.74 10.03
N ARG A 89 -0.27 2.67 9.06
CA ARG A 89 -1.46 2.99 8.24
C ARG A 89 -1.94 1.81 7.41
N LEU A 90 -1.04 0.97 6.89
CA LEU A 90 -1.43 -0.22 6.14
C LEU A 90 -2.09 -1.28 7.04
N ASN A 91 -1.59 -1.42 8.27
CA ASN A 91 -2.13 -2.39 9.24
C ASN A 91 -3.49 -1.96 9.81
N GLU A 92 -3.74 -0.65 9.97
CA GLU A 92 -5.04 -0.11 10.38
C GLU A 92 -6.19 -0.54 9.43
N LEU A 93 -5.90 -0.75 8.14
CA LEU A 93 -6.90 -1.14 7.13
C LEU A 93 -7.57 -2.49 7.38
N VAL A 94 -6.91 -3.39 8.12
CA VAL A 94 -7.44 -4.73 8.46
C VAL A 94 -7.95 -4.82 9.89
N ASP A 95 -7.53 -3.93 10.77
CA ASP A 95 -8.09 -3.81 12.11
C ASP A 95 -9.49 -3.18 12.09
N ASP A 96 -9.73 -2.19 11.23
CA ASP A 96 -11.05 -1.58 10.97
C ASP A 96 -12.05 -2.50 10.24
N ALA A 97 -11.59 -3.69 9.80
CA ALA A 97 -12.41 -4.68 9.11
C ALA A 97 -12.88 -5.82 10.03
N ARG A 98 -12.42 -5.87 11.28
CA ARG A 98 -12.81 -6.84 12.30
C ARG A 98 -13.93 -6.33 13.19
#